data_AF-A0A0T5ZCM2-F1
#
_entry.id   AF-A0A0T5ZCM2-F1
#
_cell.length_a   1.000
_cell.length_b   1.000
_cell.length_c   1.000
_cell.angle_alpha   90.00
_cell.angle_beta   90.00
_cell.angle_gamma   90.00
#
_symmetry.space_group_name_H-M   'P 1'
#
loop_
_entity.id
_entity.type
_entity.pdbx_description
1 polymer ?
#
loop_
_entity_poly.entity_id
_entity_poly.type
_entity_poly.pdbx_seq_one_letter_code
_entity_poly.pdbx_strand_id
1 'polypeptide(L)' 'MGKIRCKCSKCECQEEFEIIDQEQLLNAIQHGRLNPKQIEFAKKRIGNMVCERCFAGKHCTST' A
#
# COMPACT_ATOMS: atom_id res chain seq x y z
N MET A 1 -6.12 -12.94 -2.57
CA MET A 1 -4.92 -12.24 -2.06
C MET A 1 -5.15 -11.97 -0.58
N GLY A 2 -4.16 -12.27 0.27
CA GLY A 2 -4.29 -12.09 1.72
C GLY A 2 -4.03 -10.63 2.12
N LYS A 3 -4.87 -10.08 2.99
CA LYS A 3 -4.60 -8.79 3.62
C LYS A 3 -3.45 -8.96 4.61
N ILE A 4 -2.54 -7.99 4.67
CA ILE A 4 -1.48 -7.94 5.67
C ILE A 4 -1.72 -6.79 6.64
N ARG A 5 -1.26 -6.94 7.88
CA ARG A 5 -1.25 -5.85 8.86
C ARG A 5 -0.07 -4.92 8.61
N CYS A 6 -0.31 -3.63 8.76
CA CYS A 6 0.73 -2.61 8.75
C CYS A 6 1.83 -2.90 9.76
N LYS A 7 3.09 -2.87 9.29
CA LYS A 7 4.32 -3.03 10.10
C LYS A 7 5.12 -1.73 10.23
N CYS A 8 4.46 -0.59 10.16
CA CYS A 8 5.15 0.68 10.29
C CYS A 8 5.74 0.85 11.70
N SER A 9 7.06 0.99 11.83
CA SER A 9 7.69 1.15 13.15
C SER A 9 7.39 2.50 13.82
N LYS A 10 6.81 3.46 13.07
CA LYS A 10 6.46 4.80 13.56
C LYS A 10 4.99 4.93 13.98
N CYS A 11 4.13 3.94 13.69
CA CYS A 11 2.71 3.96 14.02
C CYS A 11 2.19 2.54 14.29
N GLU A 12 1.35 2.35 15.30
CA GLU A 12 0.71 1.06 15.59
C GLU A 12 -0.69 0.97 15.01
N CYS A 13 -0.94 1.56 13.83
CA CYS A 13 -2.29 1.59 13.25
C CYS A 13 -2.86 0.18 12.99
N GLN A 14 -1.99 -0.82 12.83
CA GLN A 14 -2.31 -2.24 12.58
C GLN A 14 -3.35 -2.46 11.46
N GLU A 15 -3.58 -1.47 10.60
CA GLU A 15 -4.60 -1.55 9.55
C GLU A 15 -4.26 -2.69 8.58
N GLU A 16 -5.28 -3.47 8.27
CA GLU A 16 -5.21 -4.51 7.27
C GLU A 16 -5.35 -3.91 5.87
N PHE A 17 -4.40 -4.23 5.00
CA PHE A 17 -4.42 -3.77 3.62
C PHE A 17 -3.87 -4.83 2.68
N GLU A 18 -4.20 -4.68 1.40
CA GLU A 18 -3.68 -5.57 0.37
C GLU A 18 -2.35 -5.05 -0.14
N ILE A 19 -1.31 -5.89 0.01
CA ILE A 19 -0.07 -5.70 -0.72
C ILE A 19 -0.33 -6.04 -2.19
N ILE A 20 0.10 -5.14 -3.05
CA ILE A 20 0.07 -5.40 -4.49
C ILE A 20 1.42 -6.02 -4.82
N ASP A 21 1.37 -7.26 -5.29
CA ASP A 21 2.56 -7.94 -5.78
C ASP A 21 3.12 -7.18 -6.99
N GLN A 22 4.45 -7.11 -7.09
CA GLN A 22 5.12 -6.41 -8.19
C GLN A 22 4.71 -6.96 -9.55
N GLU A 23 4.57 -8.28 -9.68
CA GLU A 23 4.17 -8.93 -10.92
C GLU A 23 2.72 -8.57 -11.28
N GLN A 24 1.83 -8.57 -10.30
CA GLN A 24 0.44 -8.14 -10.51
C GLN A 24 0.31 -6.67 -10.87
N LEU A 25 1.13 -5.80 -10.28
CA LEU A 25 1.14 -4.39 -10.68
C LEU A 25 1.63 -4.23 -12.12
N LEU A 26 2.74 -4.89 -12.48
CA LEU A 26 3.29 -4.84 -13.84
C LEU A 26 2.29 -5.37 -14.86
N ASN A 27 1.56 -6.44 -14.53
CA ASN A 27 0.50 -6.97 -15.37
C ASN A 27 -0.64 -5.94 -15.52
N ALA A 28 -1.13 -5.38 -14.42
CA ALA A 28 -2.24 -4.43 -14.44
C ALA A 28 -1.89 -3.09 -15.15
N ILE A 29 -0.64 -2.63 -15.06
CA ILE A 29 -0.13 -1.48 -15.83
C ILE A 29 -0.07 -1.82 -17.32
N GLN A 30 0.52 -2.97 -17.69
CA GLN A 30 0.66 -3.37 -19.10
C GLN A 30 -0.69 -3.54 -19.81
N HIS A 31 -1.69 -4.07 -19.11
CA HIS A 31 -3.05 -4.24 -19.65
C HIS A 31 -3.91 -2.97 -19.55
N GLY A 32 -3.38 -1.83 -19.10
CA GLY A 32 -4.11 -0.56 -19.01
C GLY A 32 -5.29 -0.58 -18.03
N ARG A 33 -5.29 -1.49 -17.05
CA ARG A 33 -6.42 -1.68 -16.11
C ARG A 33 -6.39 -0.73 -14.92
N LEU A 34 -5.35 0.08 -14.78
CA LEU A 34 -5.16 1.00 -13.66
C LEU A 34 -5.06 2.44 -14.14
N ASN A 35 -5.82 3.31 -13.49
CA ASN A 35 -5.71 4.76 -13.66
C ASN A 35 -4.39 5.28 -13.05
N PRO A 36 -3.88 6.44 -13.48
CA PRO A 36 -2.59 6.97 -13.01
C PRO A 36 -2.51 7.11 -11.48
N LYS A 37 -3.60 7.49 -10.81
CA LYS A 37 -3.66 7.51 -9.33
C LYS A 37 -3.47 6.13 -8.69
N GLN A 38 -4.04 5.09 -9.30
CA GLN A 38 -3.90 3.72 -8.80
C GLN A 38 -2.49 3.18 -9.04
N ILE A 39 -1.85 3.54 -10.17
CA ILE A 39 -0.46 3.19 -10.47
C ILE A 39 0.48 3.84 -9.46
N GLU A 40 0.31 5.14 -9.20
CA GLU A 40 1.14 5.86 -8.23
C GLU A 40 1.00 5.25 -6.83
N PHE A 41 -0.24 4.96 -6.43
CA PHE A 41 -0.55 4.32 -5.16
C PHE A 41 0.07 2.92 -5.04
N ALA A 42 -0.05 2.10 -6.09
CA ALA A 42 0.48 0.75 -6.09
C ALA A 42 2.01 0.72 -6.10
N LYS A 43 2.66 1.60 -6.87
CA LYS A 43 4.13 1.74 -6.89
C LYS A 43 4.71 2.04 -5.52
N LYS A 44 4.01 2.86 -4.71
CA LYS A 44 4.40 3.18 -3.33
C LYS A 44 4.32 1.97 -2.37
N ARG A 45 3.54 0.95 -2.75
CA ARG A 45 3.29 -0.26 -1.95
C ARG A 45 4.04 -1.50 -2.44
N ILE A 46 4.65 -1.48 -3.63
CA ILE A 46 5.53 -2.57 -4.07
C ILE A 46 6.69 -2.68 -3.07
N GLY A 47 6.77 -3.81 -2.37
CA GLY A 47 7.82 -4.11 -1.41
C GLY A 47 7.68 -3.44 -0.03
N ASN A 48 6.64 -2.62 0.18
CA ASN A 48 6.45 -1.89 1.42
C ASN A 48 5.31 -2.48 2.26
N MET A 49 5.61 -2.91 3.49
CA MET A 49 4.62 -3.44 4.45
C MET A 49 3.94 -2.33 5.27
N VAL A 50 3.77 -1.14 4.70
CA VAL A 50 3.14 0.02 5.34
C VAL A 50 1.81 0.40 4.69
N CYS A 51 0.82 0.82 5.49
CA CYS A 51 -0.50 1.22 5.00
C CYS A 51 -0.50 2.63 4.39
N GLU A 52 -1.57 3.00 3.68
CA GLU A 52 -1.72 4.34 3.05
C GLU A 52 -1.62 5.45 4.09
N ARG A 53 -2.28 5.31 5.25
CA ARG A 53 -2.26 6.33 6.29
C ARG A 53 -0.84 6.62 6.75
N CYS A 54 -0.06 5.56 7.00
CA CYS A 54 1.31 5.71 7.45
C CYS A 54 2.28 6.10 6.32
N PHE A 55 1.97 5.80 5.05
CA PHE A 55 2.69 6.35 3.91
C PHE A 55 2.42 7.85 3.72
N ALA A 56 1.16 8.26 3.82
CA ALA A 56 0.72 9.64 3.65
C ALA A 56 1.05 10.55 4.86
N GLY A 57 1.76 10.04 5.86
CA GLY A 57 2.07 10.77 7.09
C GLY A 57 0.83 11.10 7.95
N LYS A 58 -0.33 10.52 7.64
CA LYS A 58 -1.59 10.68 8.40
C LYS A 58 -1.64 9.69 9.54
N HIS A 59 -0.60 9.66 10.36
CA HIS A 59 -0.56 8.83 11.54
C HIS A 59 -1.61 9.36 12.53
N CYS A 60 -2.60 8.53 12.89
CA CYS A 60 -3.38 8.76 14.10
C CYS A 60 -2.42 8.47 15.25
N THR A 61 -1.63 9.46 15.68
CA THR A 61 -1.00 9.40 16.99
C THR A 61 -2.15 9.46 18.00
N SER A 62 -2.61 8.30 18.45
CA SER A 62 -3.37 8.21 19.68
C SER A 62 -2.43 8.64 20.79
N THR A 63 -2.48 9.93 21.13
CA THR A 63 -2.07 10.43 22.43
C THR A 63 -3.28 10.34 23.36
#